data_AF-A0A2S2CRT0-F1
#
_entry.id   AF-A0A2S2CRT0-F1
#
_cell.length_a   1.000
_cell.length_b   1.000
_cell.length_c   1.000
_cell.angle_alpha   90.00
_cell.angle_beta   90.00
_cell.angle_gamma   90.00
#
_symmetry.space_group_name_H-M   'P 1'
#
loop_
_entity.id
_entity.type
_entity.pdbx_description
1 polymer ?
#
loop_
_entity_poly.entity_id
_entity_poly.type
_entity_poly.pdbx_seq_one_letter_code
_entity_poly.pdbx_strand_id
1 'polypeptide(L)' 'MTGAQCQAARLRLGWSTRQLAAKAGVPWSEIIRFDYGTGEVAPEVVAAVQMAFRRAGLDLRQLQR' A
#
# COMPACT_ATOMS: atom_id res chain seq x y z
N MET A 1 7.15 2.77 4.90
CA MET A 1 5.87 2.18 5.36
C MET A 1 6.07 0.68 5.43
N THR A 2 5.53 0.00 6.45
CA THR A 2 5.59 -1.47 6.57
C THR A 2 4.39 -2.14 5.86
N GLY A 3 4.45 -3.46 5.67
CA GLY A 3 3.31 -4.23 5.13
C GLY A 3 2.05 -4.08 5.98
N ALA A 4 2.16 -4.15 7.31
CA ALA A 4 1.03 -3.94 8.22
C ALA A 4 0.39 -2.54 8.06
N GLN A 5 1.21 -1.50 7.88
CA GLN A 5 0.72 -0.14 7.61
C GLN A 5 0.04 -0.04 6.24
N CYS A 6 0.57 -0.73 5.23
CA CYS A 6 -0.07 -0.82 3.91
C CYS A 6 -1.46 -1.47 4.02
N GLN A 7 -1.55 -2.60 4.75
CA GLN A 7 -2.79 -3.33 4.97
C GLN A 7 -3.83 -2.46 5.69
N ALA A 8 -3.42 -1.79 6.77
CA ALA A 8 -4.29 -0.89 7.52
C ALA A 8 -4.81 0.27 6.64
N ALA A 9 -3.93 0.92 5.87
CA ALA A 9 -4.31 2.00 4.95
C ALA A 9 -5.29 1.52 3.88
N ARG A 10 -5.01 0.36 3.29
CA ARG A 10 -5.84 -0.25 2.25
C ARG A 10 -7.24 -0.58 2.79
N LEU A 11 -7.33 -1.22 3.95
CA LEU A 11 -8.59 -1.57 4.59
C LEU A 11 -9.39 -0.33 4.99
N ARG A 12 -8.73 0.72 5.50
CA ARG A 12 -9.37 2.00 5.84
C ARG A 12 -10.03 2.67 4.62
N LEU A 13 -9.44 2.51 3.44
CA LEU A 13 -9.99 3.02 2.17
C LEU A 13 -10.99 2.06 1.51
N GLY A 14 -11.25 0.89 2.10
CA GLY A 14 -12.12 -0.14 1.52
C GLY A 14 -11.57 -0.75 0.23
N TRP A 15 -10.25 -0.73 0.03
CA TRP A 15 -9.63 -1.25 -1.19
C TRP A 15 -9.27 -2.74 -1.04
N SER A 16 -9.45 -3.50 -2.11
CA SER A 16 -8.80 -4.80 -2.31
C SER A 16 -7.34 -4.63 -2.74
N THR A 17 -6.52 -5.69 -2.64
CA THR A 17 -5.13 -5.68 -3.12
C THR A 17 -5.04 -5.41 -4.62
N ARG A 18 -6.03 -5.85 -5.42
CA ARG A 18 -6.12 -5.53 -6.86
C ARG A 18 -6.42 -4.05 -7.10
N GLN A 19 -7.31 -3.45 -6.33
CA GLN A 19 -7.58 -2.02 -6.44
C GLN A 19 -6.35 -1.19 -6.06
N LEU A 20 -5.61 -1.60 -5.03
CA LEU A 20 -4.36 -0.94 -4.67
C LEU A 20 -3.32 -1.07 -5.79
N ALA A 21 -3.13 -2.26 -6.35
CA ALA A 21 -2.24 -2.50 -7.49
C ALA A 21 -2.55 -1.58 -8.67
N ALA A 22 -3.82 -1.54 -9.10
CA ALA A 22 -4.26 -0.67 -10.19
C ALA A 22 -4.03 0.81 -9.91
N LYS A 23 -4.29 1.28 -8.68
CA LYS A 23 -4.12 2.69 -8.29
C LYS A 23 -2.65 3.10 -8.11
N ALA A 24 -1.80 2.17 -7.70
CA ALA A 24 -0.37 2.39 -7.53
C ALA A 24 0.42 2.21 -8.85
N GLY A 25 -0.17 1.57 -9.86
CA GLY A 25 0.55 1.22 -11.09
C GLY A 25 1.62 0.14 -10.85
N VAL A 26 1.38 -0.75 -9.88
CA VAL A 26 2.32 -1.78 -9.44
C VAL A 26 1.74 -3.16 -9.76
N PRO A 27 2.56 -4.15 -10.19
CA PRO A 27 2.09 -5.53 -10.37
C PRO A 27 1.41 -6.08 -9.11
N TRP A 28 0.31 -6.80 -9.28
CA TRP A 28 -0.48 -7.32 -8.14
C TRP A 28 0.32 -8.27 -7.23
N SER A 29 1.25 -9.03 -7.79
CA SER A 29 2.15 -9.92 -7.04
C SER A 29 3.05 -9.16 -6.06
N GLU A 30 3.57 -8.00 -6.46
CA GLU A 30 4.37 -7.11 -5.61
C GLU A 30 3.51 -6.52 -4.48
N ILE A 31 2.26 -6.13 -4.78
CA ILE A 31 1.33 -5.68 -3.75
C ILE A 31 1.00 -6.79 -2.75
N ILE A 32 0.74 -8.02 -3.18
CA ILE A 32 0.50 -9.14 -2.24
C ILE A 32 1.71 -9.36 -1.35
N ARG A 33 2.91 -9.41 -1.95
CA ARG A 33 4.16 -9.64 -1.23
C ARG A 33 4.39 -8.58 -0.16
N PHE A 34 4.13 -7.31 -0.50
CA PHE A 34 4.26 -6.20 0.43
C PHE A 34 3.13 -6.16 1.48
N ASP A 35 1.87 -6.22 1.07
CA ASP A 35 0.68 -6.02 1.91
C ASP A 35 0.56 -7.09 3.00
N TYR A 36 0.91 -8.35 2.68
CA TYR A 36 0.92 -9.45 3.64
C TYR A 36 2.28 -9.65 4.32
N GLY A 37 3.30 -8.86 3.98
CA GLY A 37 4.64 -8.96 4.57
C GLY A 37 5.36 -10.28 4.26
N THR A 38 5.04 -10.92 3.13
CA THR A 38 5.63 -12.21 2.74
C THR A 38 6.98 -12.07 2.01
N GLY A 39 7.49 -10.83 1.84
CA GLY A 39 8.83 -10.55 1.36
C GLY A 39 9.14 -9.06 1.21
N GLU A 40 10.41 -8.74 1.01
CA GLU A 40 10.87 -7.37 0.79
C GLU A 40 10.61 -6.92 -0.65
N VAL A 41 9.92 -5.79 -0.83
CA VAL A 41 9.74 -5.16 -2.15
C VAL A 41 10.72 -4.02 -2.35
N ALA A 42 10.98 -3.69 -3.62
CA ALA A 42 11.88 -2.61 -3.95
C ALA A 42 11.35 -1.25 -3.43
N PRO A 43 12.23 -0.30 -3.06
CA PRO A 43 11.82 0.99 -2.50
C PRO A 43 10.83 1.78 -3.38
N GLU A 44 10.93 1.67 -4.71
CA GLU A 44 10.03 2.29 -5.67
C GLU A 44 8.59 1.77 -5.57
N VAL A 45 8.39 0.49 -5.24
CA VAL A 45 7.07 -0.09 -4.98
C VAL A 45 6.46 0.55 -3.75
N VAL A 46 7.24 0.68 -2.67
CA VAL A 46 6.79 1.35 -1.44
C VAL A 46 6.41 2.79 -1.74
N ALA A 47 7.22 3.52 -2.51
CA ALA A 47 6.95 4.91 -2.88
C ALA A 47 5.66 5.06 -3.71
N ALA A 48 5.44 4.17 -4.68
CA ALA A 48 4.23 4.15 -5.51
C ALA A 48 2.96 3.89 -4.68
N VAL A 49 3.02 2.92 -3.76
CA VAL A 49 1.91 2.62 -2.83
C VAL A 49 1.63 3.80 -1.91
N GLN A 50 2.66 4.43 -1.33
CA GLN A 50 2.49 5.62 -0.50
C GLN A 50 1.87 6.79 -1.29
N MET A 51 2.23 6.94 -2.56
CA MET A 51 1.63 7.96 -3.43
C MET A 51 0.15 7.67 -3.72
N ALA A 52 -0.21 6.41 -3.97
CA ALA A 52 -1.60 6.01 -4.18
C ALA A 52 -2.50 6.37 -2.99
N PHE A 53 -2.02 6.11 -1.76
CA PHE A 53 -2.74 6.49 -0.54
C PHE A 53 -2.86 8.01 -0.37
N ARG A 54 -1.77 8.76 -0.61
CA ARG A 54 -1.81 10.23 -0.57
C ARG A 54 -2.80 10.82 -1.58
N ARG A 55 -2.84 10.29 -2.81
CA ARG A 55 -3.82 10.70 -3.84
C ARG A 55 -5.26 10.41 -3.47
N ALA A 56 -5.49 9.42 -2.60
CA ALA A 56 -6.81 9.13 -2.04
C ALA A 56 -7.12 9.91 -0.75
N GLY A 57 -6.30 10.90 -0.39
CA GLY A 57 -6.50 11.75 0.78
C GLY A 57 -6.08 11.11 2.10
N LEU A 58 -5.35 9.98 2.08
CA LEU A 58 -4.88 9.32 3.29
C LEU A 58 -3.46 9.80 3.63
N ASP A 59 -3.35 10.52 4.75
CA ASP A 59 -2.05 10.87 5.34
C ASP A 59 -1.54 9.74 6.24
N LEU A 60 -0.49 9.08 5.78
CA LEU A 60 0.11 7.93 6.47
C LEU A 60 0.69 8.28 7.84
N ARG A 61 0.97 9.55 8.14
CA ARG A 61 1.40 9.99 9.49
C ARG A 61 0.30 9.83 10.53
N GLN A 62 -0.97 9.77 10.11
CA GLN A 62 -2.11 9.58 10.98
C GLN A 62 -2.39 8.11 11.33
N LEU A 63 -1.68 7.16 10.70
CA LEU A 63 -1.84 5.72 10.95
C LEU A 63 -0.93 5.17 12.06
N GLN A 64 -0.24 6.04 12.83
CA GLN A 64 0.67 5.65 13.91
C GLN A 64 0.09 5.82 15.33
N ARG A 65 -1.23 6.06 15.48
CA ARG A 65 -1.90 6.15 16.78
C ARG A 65 -2.76 4.93 17.05
#